data_AF-A0A5C7HCE1-F1
#
_entry.id   AF-A0A5C7HCE1-F1
#
_cell.length_a   1.000
_cell.length_b   1.000
_cell.length_c   1.000
_cell.angle_alpha   90.00
_cell.angle_beta   90.00
_cell.angle_gamma   90.00
#
_symmetry.space_group_name_H-M   'P 1'
#
loop_
_entity.id
_entity.type
_entity.pdbx_description
1 polymer ?
#
loop_
_entity_poly.entity_id
_entity_poly.type
_entity_poly.pdbx_seq_one_letter_code
_entity_poly.pdbx_strand_id
1 'polypeptide(L)'
;MEAIGDESPLSPAVSVRETVMLPDQVLVFLKYPPSATARLFTKEDLRCVYSPDDGNSSQPLFKEPPIRIDFEDFDDQIVRCPVHPRGSTVSLDLVNSEENIPIGPTTHKWDSVAYEALIDRDNTTVVFVKGLNLRPERISNSSRFECVYGWDFRSTKFLLRTPVLSIAQEIVRCKTPLSVLSGPPRFNNSYIKASVRVKGGRMIRSIARLVKRADPDPPTRKEHGMCICTMLRNQARFFKEWIMYHAQIGVQRWFIYDNNSEDDIENVIESLLDYANYNITRHVWPWIKTQESGFAHCALRARDTCEWVGFIDVDEFFHLPSGQMLHDVLGNFSKDSNVGELRSLCHNFGPSGLTQVPTQGVMVGYTCRMGAPERHKSIVRPEALNSTLINVVHHFHLSRGFESVNLDPYTLVINHYKYQVWDVFKEKFFRRVATYVVDWQDTQNVGSKDRAPGLGTRAVEPPDWSTRFCEVNDTGLRDRVLENFTDPGTLFLPWQAAISNPDKEKGSSSRRRQLSVVEERKTSRR
;
A
#
# COMPACT_ATOMS: atom_id res chain seq x y z
N MET A 1 -31.66 -39.17 34.85
CA MET A 1 -31.89 -37.80 34.34
C MET A 1 -30.60 -37.37 33.68
N GLU A 2 -30.52 -37.59 32.38
CA GLU A 2 -29.46 -37.05 31.53
C GLU A 2 -29.77 -35.57 31.31
N ALA A 3 -28.87 -34.69 31.74
CA ALA A 3 -28.90 -33.30 31.36
C ALA A 3 -28.12 -33.18 30.04
N ILE A 4 -28.88 -33.10 28.95
CA ILE A 4 -28.40 -32.68 27.63
C ILE A 4 -27.89 -31.25 27.79
N GLY A 5 -26.58 -31.06 27.66
CA GLY A 5 -26.01 -29.73 27.56
C GLY A 5 -26.32 -29.18 26.17
N ASP A 6 -27.26 -28.24 26.10
CA ASP A 6 -27.47 -27.39 24.92
C ASP A 6 -26.13 -26.74 24.52
N GLU A 7 -25.63 -27.09 23.33
CA GLU A 7 -24.68 -26.24 22.62
C GLU A 7 -25.39 -24.91 22.31
N SER A 8 -25.10 -23.89 23.12
CA SER A 8 -25.58 -22.54 22.86
C SER A 8 -24.90 -21.99 21.59
N PRO A 9 -25.65 -21.49 20.58
CA PRO A 9 -25.06 -20.89 19.40
C PRO A 9 -24.55 -19.49 19.76
N LEU A 10 -23.24 -19.35 19.92
CA LEU A 10 -22.58 -18.07 20.11
C LEU A 10 -21.89 -17.65 18.82
N SER A 11 -22.55 -16.81 18.03
CA SER A 11 -21.81 -15.76 17.32
C SER A 11 -22.58 -14.44 17.40
N PRO A 12 -22.01 -13.38 18.02
CA PRO A 12 -22.60 -12.05 17.93
C PRO A 12 -22.51 -11.62 16.46
N ALA A 13 -23.66 -11.31 15.84
CA ALA A 13 -23.81 -11.25 14.38
C ALA A 13 -22.84 -10.27 13.70
N VAL A 14 -21.89 -10.80 12.92
CA VAL A 14 -21.08 -10.02 11.98
C VAL A 14 -22.00 -9.43 10.90
N SER A 15 -21.73 -8.21 10.45
CA SER A 15 -22.55 -7.54 9.42
C SER A 15 -21.66 -6.86 8.37
N VAL A 16 -22.21 -6.57 7.20
CA VAL A 16 -21.51 -5.75 6.22
C VAL A 16 -21.59 -4.27 6.63
N ARG A 17 -20.42 -3.64 6.76
CA ARG A 17 -20.25 -2.22 7.08
C ARG A 17 -20.58 -1.35 5.88
N GLU A 18 -19.85 -1.57 4.79
CA GLU A 18 -19.90 -0.79 3.55
C GLU A 18 -19.48 -1.69 2.39
N THR A 19 -19.99 -1.40 1.19
CA THR A 19 -19.58 -2.09 -0.05
C THR A 19 -19.08 -1.05 -1.06
N VAL A 20 -17.94 -1.31 -1.71
CA VAL A 20 -17.37 -0.44 -2.76
C VAL A 20 -17.22 -1.25 -4.05
N MET A 21 -17.89 -0.80 -5.10
CA MET A 21 -17.76 -1.38 -6.44
C MET A 21 -16.58 -0.77 -7.17
N LEU A 22 -15.52 -1.56 -7.37
CA LEU A 22 -14.44 -1.26 -8.30
C LEU A 22 -14.82 -1.80 -9.70
N PRO A 23 -14.10 -1.42 -10.77
CA PRO A 23 -14.37 -1.92 -12.12
C PRO A 23 -14.21 -3.44 -12.29
N ASP A 24 -13.31 -4.08 -11.52
CA ASP A 24 -12.91 -5.48 -11.66
C ASP A 24 -13.30 -6.36 -10.47
N GLN A 25 -13.60 -5.77 -9.32
CA GLN A 25 -13.97 -6.48 -8.09
C GLN A 25 -14.89 -5.63 -7.21
N VAL A 26 -15.51 -6.26 -6.21
CA VAL A 26 -16.31 -5.59 -5.19
C VAL A 26 -15.63 -5.78 -3.83
N LEU A 27 -15.36 -4.67 -3.14
CA LEU A 27 -14.82 -4.67 -1.78
C LEU A 27 -15.98 -4.65 -0.79
N VAL A 28 -16.06 -5.63 0.09
CA VAL A 28 -17.05 -5.73 1.15
C VAL A 28 -16.34 -5.60 2.49
N PHE A 29 -16.61 -4.52 3.22
CA PHE A 29 -16.01 -4.26 4.52
C PHE A 29 -16.88 -4.87 5.60
N LEU A 30 -16.33 -5.74 6.45
CA LEU A 30 -17.07 -6.34 7.54
C LEU A 30 -17.07 -5.46 8.79
N LYS A 31 -18.12 -5.60 9.60
CA LYS A 31 -18.27 -4.99 10.92
C LYS A 31 -18.45 -6.08 11.95
N TYR A 32 -17.48 -6.17 12.85
CA TYR A 32 -17.53 -7.08 13.99
C TYR A 32 -18.13 -6.39 15.22
N PRO A 33 -18.81 -7.13 16.10
CA PRO A 33 -19.33 -6.60 17.35
C PRO A 33 -18.20 -6.36 18.38
N PRO A 34 -18.36 -5.41 19.32
CA PRO A 34 -17.29 -4.99 20.24
C PRO A 34 -16.76 -6.08 21.19
N SER A 35 -17.56 -7.12 21.46
CA SER A 35 -17.25 -8.21 22.38
C SER A 35 -16.76 -9.48 21.66
N ALA A 36 -16.41 -9.39 20.38
CA ALA A 36 -16.02 -10.54 19.60
C ALA A 36 -14.64 -11.09 20.04
N THR A 37 -14.67 -12.21 20.76
CA THR A 37 -13.64 -13.26 20.71
C THR A 37 -13.75 -14.09 19.41
N ALA A 38 -14.55 -13.63 18.44
CA ALA A 38 -14.84 -14.35 17.21
C ALA A 38 -13.60 -14.35 16.31
N ARG A 39 -13.26 -15.53 15.78
CA ARG A 39 -12.22 -15.66 14.76
C ARG A 39 -12.59 -14.83 13.52
N LEU A 40 -11.56 -14.26 12.88
CA LEU A 40 -11.70 -13.67 11.55
C LEU A 40 -12.15 -14.73 10.55
N PHE A 41 -12.94 -14.33 9.54
CA PHE A 41 -13.34 -15.26 8.48
C PHE A 41 -12.19 -15.50 7.51
N THR A 42 -12.07 -16.73 7.04
CA THR A 42 -11.17 -17.14 5.96
C THR A 42 -11.95 -17.30 4.66
N LYS A 43 -11.22 -17.53 3.56
CA LYS A 43 -11.84 -17.71 2.23
C LYS A 43 -12.77 -18.92 2.19
N GLU A 44 -12.52 -19.91 3.04
CA GLU A 44 -13.31 -21.13 3.19
C GLU A 44 -14.60 -20.91 3.97
N ASP A 45 -14.72 -19.81 4.73
CA ASP A 45 -15.89 -19.51 5.54
C ASP A 45 -16.99 -18.78 4.77
N LEU A 46 -16.63 -18.08 3.68
CA LEU A 46 -17.52 -17.12 3.01
C LEU A 46 -17.79 -17.46 1.55
N ARG A 47 -18.98 -17.09 1.08
CA ARG A 47 -19.36 -17.02 -0.34
C ARG A 47 -19.85 -15.62 -0.68
N CYS A 48 -19.40 -15.12 -1.82
CA CYS A 48 -19.96 -13.95 -2.48
C CYS A 48 -21.26 -14.37 -3.16
N VAL A 49 -22.36 -13.74 -2.79
CA VAL A 49 -23.70 -14.04 -3.30
C VAL A 49 -24.20 -12.87 -4.13
N TYR A 50 -24.71 -13.15 -5.33
CA TYR A 50 -25.18 -12.14 -6.27
C TYR A 50 -26.69 -12.21 -6.42
N SER A 51 -27.36 -11.12 -6.06
CA SER A 51 -28.81 -10.98 -6.13
C SER A 51 -29.19 -9.96 -7.22
N PRO A 52 -30.15 -10.28 -8.12
CA PRO A 52 -30.67 -9.33 -9.10
C PRO A 52 -31.33 -8.12 -8.42
N ASP A 53 -31.15 -6.92 -8.98
CA ASP A 53 -31.76 -5.68 -8.45
C ASP A 53 -33.30 -5.68 -8.54
N ASP A 54 -33.88 -6.43 -9.48
CA ASP A 54 -35.33 -6.58 -9.61
C ASP A 54 -35.82 -7.66 -8.63
N GLY A 55 -36.38 -7.22 -7.49
CA GLY A 55 -36.86 -8.05 -6.38
C GLY A 55 -38.01 -9.02 -6.69
N ASN A 56 -38.15 -9.45 -7.94
CA ASN A 56 -39.15 -10.40 -8.42
C ASN A 56 -38.51 -11.39 -9.41
N SER A 57 -37.54 -12.16 -8.93
CA SER A 57 -36.86 -13.16 -9.75
C SER A 57 -36.70 -14.47 -8.99
N SER A 58 -37.37 -15.51 -9.49
CA SER A 58 -37.16 -16.92 -9.18
C SER A 58 -35.85 -17.47 -9.79
N GLN A 59 -34.87 -16.61 -10.07
CA GLN A 59 -33.56 -17.01 -10.59
C GLN A 59 -32.60 -17.43 -9.46
N PRO A 60 -31.73 -18.42 -9.71
CA PRO A 60 -30.80 -18.91 -8.70
C PRO A 60 -29.80 -17.83 -8.31
N LEU A 61 -29.67 -17.61 -7.00
CA LEU A 61 -28.57 -16.84 -6.40
C LEU A 61 -27.25 -17.45 -6.86
N PHE A 62 -26.47 -16.69 -7.60
CA PHE A 62 -25.15 -17.15 -8.00
C PHE A 62 -24.20 -16.98 -6.80
N LYS A 63 -23.43 -18.02 -6.48
CA LYS A 63 -22.50 -18.03 -5.35
C LYS A 63 -21.10 -18.36 -5.85
N GLU A 64 -20.14 -17.52 -5.50
CA GLU A 64 -18.72 -17.75 -5.81
C GLU A 64 -17.86 -17.61 -4.56
N PRO A 65 -16.69 -18.27 -4.49
CA PRO A 65 -15.72 -17.99 -3.44
C PRO A 65 -15.18 -16.56 -3.59
N PRO A 66 -14.84 -15.86 -2.48
CA PRO A 66 -14.11 -14.61 -2.54
C PRO A 66 -12.79 -14.77 -3.32
N ILE A 67 -12.37 -13.72 -4.03
CA ILE A 67 -11.05 -13.64 -4.65
C ILE A 67 -9.99 -13.77 -3.55
N ARG A 68 -10.10 -12.92 -2.53
CA ARG A 68 -9.21 -12.82 -1.38
C ARG A 68 -9.93 -12.17 -0.20
N ILE A 69 -9.42 -12.40 1.00
CA ILE A 69 -9.79 -11.67 2.21
C ILE A 69 -8.52 -11.04 2.77
N ASP A 70 -8.55 -9.72 2.95
CA ASP A 70 -7.47 -8.96 3.60
C ASP A 70 -7.94 -8.56 5.01
N PHE A 71 -7.01 -8.38 5.94
CA PHE A 71 -7.30 -7.79 7.26
C PHE A 71 -6.09 -7.01 7.76
N GLU A 72 -6.34 -5.86 8.39
CA GLU A 72 -5.35 -5.17 9.22
C GLU A 72 -5.63 -5.41 10.71
N ASP A 73 -6.90 -5.30 11.09
CA ASP A 73 -7.42 -5.50 12.44
C ASP A 73 -8.83 -6.10 12.37
N PHE A 74 -9.41 -6.50 13.51
CA PHE A 74 -10.79 -7.01 13.61
C PHE A 74 -11.85 -6.06 13.02
N ASP A 75 -11.61 -4.76 13.01
CA ASP A 75 -12.54 -3.78 12.45
C ASP A 75 -12.39 -3.55 10.96
N ASP A 76 -11.40 -4.15 10.31
CA ASP A 76 -10.99 -3.86 8.93
C ASP A 76 -10.68 -5.11 8.11
N GLN A 77 -11.50 -6.16 8.29
CA GLN A 77 -11.54 -7.27 7.34
C GLN A 77 -12.26 -6.85 6.05
N ILE A 78 -11.58 -7.03 4.92
CA ILE A 78 -12.03 -6.68 3.57
C ILE A 78 -12.18 -7.97 2.77
N VAL A 79 -13.40 -8.27 2.36
CA VAL A 79 -13.70 -9.40 1.48
C VAL A 79 -13.77 -8.90 0.04
N ARG A 80 -13.04 -9.55 -0.87
CA ARG A 80 -13.05 -9.21 -2.30
C ARG A 80 -13.88 -10.20 -3.07
N CYS A 81 -14.95 -9.73 -3.68
CA CYS A 81 -15.81 -10.53 -4.54
C CYS A 81 -15.55 -10.22 -6.02
N PRO A 82 -15.65 -11.21 -6.91
CA PRO A 82 -15.70 -10.97 -8.36
C PRO A 82 -16.82 -9.99 -8.75
N VAL A 83 -16.67 -9.31 -9.90
CA VAL A 83 -17.77 -8.54 -10.48
C VAL A 83 -18.65 -9.47 -11.30
N HIS A 84 -19.93 -9.55 -10.96
CA HIS A 84 -20.91 -10.30 -11.75
C HIS A 84 -21.51 -9.42 -12.87
N PRO A 85 -21.63 -9.92 -14.11
CA PRO A 85 -21.80 -9.09 -15.32
C PRO A 85 -23.09 -8.26 -15.47
N ARG A 86 -24.02 -8.19 -14.51
CA ARG A 86 -25.30 -7.47 -14.67
C ARG A 86 -25.87 -7.00 -13.33
N GLY A 87 -25.89 -5.69 -13.07
CA GLY A 87 -26.78 -5.00 -12.10
C GLY A 87 -27.17 -5.82 -10.86
N SER A 88 -26.19 -6.47 -10.24
CA SER A 88 -26.41 -7.37 -9.11
C SER A 88 -25.82 -6.73 -7.87
N THR A 89 -26.57 -6.76 -6.78
CA THR A 89 -26.01 -6.49 -5.46
C THR A 89 -25.17 -7.69 -5.01
N VAL A 90 -24.06 -7.39 -4.33
CA VAL A 90 -23.20 -8.40 -3.71
C VAL A 90 -23.51 -8.46 -2.23
N SER A 91 -23.85 -9.65 -1.73
CA SER A 91 -23.96 -9.99 -0.32
C SER A 91 -22.96 -11.10 0.03
N LEU A 92 -22.88 -11.43 1.33
CA LEU A 92 -22.02 -12.51 1.82
C LEU A 92 -22.87 -13.56 2.54
N ASP A 93 -22.49 -14.81 2.34
CA ASP A 93 -23.13 -15.98 2.95
C ASP A 93 -22.06 -16.86 3.60
N LEU A 94 -22.43 -17.54 4.69
CA LEU A 94 -21.54 -18.43 5.42
C LEU A 94 -21.62 -19.83 4.81
N VAL A 95 -20.48 -20.45 4.50
CA VAL A 95 -20.47 -21.75 3.79
C VAL A 95 -21.19 -22.86 4.57
N ASN A 96 -21.15 -22.82 5.90
CA ASN A 96 -21.70 -23.85 6.79
C ASN A 96 -22.96 -23.40 7.55
N SER A 97 -23.61 -22.32 7.12
CA SER A 97 -24.86 -21.83 7.72
C SER A 97 -25.81 -21.38 6.61
N GLU A 98 -27.11 -21.56 6.79
CA GLU A 98 -28.11 -20.91 5.90
C GLU A 98 -28.31 -19.42 6.27
N GLU A 99 -27.52 -18.91 7.23
CA GLU A 99 -27.53 -17.51 7.64
C GLU A 99 -26.72 -16.62 6.69
N ASN A 100 -27.44 -15.73 6.01
CA ASN A 100 -26.84 -14.64 5.26
C ASN A 100 -26.25 -13.60 6.23
N ILE A 101 -25.05 -13.09 5.92
CA ILE A 101 -24.52 -11.90 6.60
C ILE A 101 -25.40 -10.72 6.19
N PRO A 102 -25.99 -9.98 7.15
CA PRO A 102 -26.87 -8.86 6.84
C PRO A 102 -26.22 -7.87 5.88
N ILE A 103 -26.93 -7.58 4.78
CA ILE A 103 -26.47 -6.64 3.75
C ILE A 103 -26.29 -5.26 4.39
N GLY A 104 -25.14 -4.66 4.11
CA GLY A 104 -24.80 -3.33 4.58
C GLY A 104 -25.70 -2.29 3.93
N PRO A 105 -25.96 -1.17 4.62
CA PRO A 105 -26.99 -0.23 4.18
C PRO A 105 -26.63 0.57 2.92
N THR A 106 -25.37 0.52 2.43
CA THR A 106 -24.93 1.37 1.32
C THR A 106 -23.86 0.70 0.44
N THR A 107 -24.12 0.70 -0.88
CA THR A 107 -23.12 0.41 -1.91
C THR A 107 -22.61 1.71 -2.53
N HIS A 108 -21.28 1.84 -2.63
CA HIS A 108 -20.59 3.00 -3.17
C HIS A 108 -19.95 2.66 -4.51
N LYS A 109 -20.01 3.60 -5.47
CA LYS A 109 -19.25 3.49 -6.72
C LYS A 109 -17.89 4.13 -6.53
N TRP A 110 -16.84 3.47 -7.01
CA TRP A 110 -15.46 3.95 -6.89
C TRP A 110 -15.23 5.31 -7.55
N ASP A 111 -15.97 5.64 -8.61
CA ASP A 111 -15.83 6.90 -9.34
C ASP A 111 -16.21 8.15 -8.52
N SER A 112 -16.85 8.00 -7.37
CA SER A 112 -17.25 9.11 -6.50
C SER A 112 -17.37 8.67 -5.02
N VAL A 113 -16.23 8.56 -4.34
CA VAL A 113 -16.18 8.14 -2.92
C VAL A 113 -15.04 8.82 -2.17
N ALA A 114 -15.30 9.25 -0.93
CA ALA A 114 -14.26 9.56 0.05
C ALA A 114 -13.89 8.26 0.77
N TYR A 115 -12.63 7.84 0.62
CA TYR A 115 -12.20 6.47 0.94
C TYR A 115 -11.28 6.36 2.15
N GLU A 116 -10.46 7.38 2.43
CA GLU A 116 -9.61 7.44 3.64
C GLU A 116 -9.69 8.81 4.31
N ALA A 117 -9.52 8.86 5.63
CA ALA A 117 -9.37 10.12 6.35
C ALA A 117 -8.51 9.98 7.61
N LEU A 118 -7.66 10.97 7.86
CA LEU A 118 -6.87 11.03 9.09
C LEU A 118 -6.74 12.45 9.61
N ILE A 119 -6.56 12.58 10.92
CA ILE A 119 -6.22 13.86 11.56
C ILE A 119 -4.69 14.02 11.53
N ASP A 120 -4.22 15.10 10.92
CA ASP A 120 -2.81 15.51 10.89
C ASP A 120 -2.46 16.30 12.16
N ARG A 121 -1.17 16.47 12.43
CA ARG A 121 -0.63 17.09 13.66
C ARG A 121 -1.05 18.54 13.88
N ASP A 122 -1.42 19.25 12.81
CA ASP A 122 -1.94 20.61 12.86
C ASP A 122 -3.44 20.66 13.23
N ASN A 123 -3.99 19.53 13.71
CA ASN A 123 -5.39 19.31 14.02
C ASN A 123 -6.32 19.51 12.81
N THR A 124 -5.80 19.44 11.58
CA THR A 124 -6.62 19.40 10.36
C THR A 124 -6.91 17.97 9.95
N THR A 125 -8.01 17.75 9.25
CA THR A 125 -8.33 16.42 8.69
C THR A 125 -7.88 16.39 7.25
N VAL A 126 -7.12 15.38 6.86
CA VAL A 126 -6.84 15.06 5.47
C VAL A 126 -7.82 13.98 5.02
N VAL A 127 -8.61 14.27 4.00
CA VAL A 127 -9.59 13.36 3.40
C VAL A 127 -9.15 13.03 1.98
N PHE A 128 -9.10 11.74 1.67
CA PHE A 128 -8.78 11.23 0.33
C PHE A 128 -10.07 10.93 -0.43
N VAL A 129 -10.22 11.51 -1.61
CA VAL A 129 -11.49 11.55 -2.36
C VAL A 129 -11.30 11.26 -3.83
N LYS A 130 -12.03 10.27 -4.34
CA LYS A 130 -12.18 10.00 -5.77
C LYS A 130 -13.40 10.75 -6.34
N GLY A 131 -13.30 11.19 -7.59
CA GLY A 131 -14.45 11.72 -8.35
C GLY A 131 -14.59 13.23 -8.44
N LEU A 132 -13.63 14.00 -7.90
CA LEU A 132 -13.65 15.46 -8.00
C LEU A 132 -13.11 16.00 -9.33
N ASN A 133 -12.43 15.16 -10.13
CA ASN A 133 -11.89 15.48 -11.46
C ASN A 133 -11.10 16.81 -11.50
N LEU A 134 -10.25 17.02 -10.50
CA LEU A 134 -9.42 18.21 -10.38
C LEU A 134 -8.25 18.17 -11.37
N ARG A 135 -7.65 19.33 -11.63
CA ARG A 135 -6.45 19.42 -12.46
C ARG A 135 -5.27 18.72 -11.76
N PRO A 136 -4.50 17.88 -12.47
CA PRO A 136 -3.28 17.28 -11.91
C PRO A 136 -2.29 18.35 -11.43
N GLU A 137 -1.56 18.03 -10.36
CA GLU A 137 -0.43 18.83 -9.83
C GLU A 137 -0.76 20.30 -9.51
N ARG A 138 -2.04 20.65 -9.34
CA ARG A 138 -2.48 22.03 -9.09
C ARG A 138 -3.49 22.12 -7.97
N ILE A 139 -3.34 23.18 -7.19
CA ILE A 139 -4.32 23.56 -6.16
C ILE A 139 -5.60 24.02 -6.85
N SER A 140 -6.74 23.55 -6.34
CA SER A 140 -8.08 23.98 -6.76
C SER A 140 -8.65 25.02 -5.78
N ASN A 141 -9.67 25.77 -6.23
CA ASN A 141 -10.32 26.78 -5.40
C ASN A 141 -11.13 26.12 -4.27
N SER A 142 -10.59 26.13 -3.06
CA SER A 142 -11.18 25.53 -1.86
C SER A 142 -12.53 26.13 -1.48
N SER A 143 -12.80 27.39 -1.82
CA SER A 143 -14.05 28.09 -1.47
C SER A 143 -15.30 27.47 -2.11
N ARG A 144 -15.12 26.65 -3.15
CA ARG A 144 -16.17 25.88 -3.83
C ARG A 144 -16.60 24.62 -3.08
N PHE A 145 -15.91 24.26 -2.01
CA PHE A 145 -16.08 23.00 -1.30
C PHE A 145 -16.30 23.23 0.19
N GLU A 146 -16.92 22.25 0.84
CA GLU A 146 -17.11 22.18 2.29
C GLU A 146 -16.78 20.76 2.76
N CYS A 147 -16.12 20.64 3.90
CA CYS A 147 -15.94 19.36 4.56
C CYS A 147 -17.15 19.02 5.40
N VAL A 148 -17.48 17.75 5.47
CA VAL A 148 -18.65 17.24 6.17
C VAL A 148 -18.23 16.09 7.07
N TYR A 149 -18.67 16.11 8.32
CA TYR A 149 -18.38 15.07 9.31
C TYR A 149 -19.67 14.52 9.89
N GLY A 150 -19.72 13.22 10.14
CA GLY A 150 -20.88 12.59 10.76
C GLY A 150 -20.70 11.10 11.01
N TRP A 151 -21.58 10.55 11.85
CA TRP A 151 -21.64 9.11 12.14
C TRP A 151 -22.44 8.35 11.08
N ASP A 152 -23.45 9.01 10.50
CA ASP A 152 -24.32 8.44 9.48
C ASP A 152 -24.56 9.45 8.36
N PHE A 153 -24.05 9.14 7.16
CA PHE A 153 -24.18 9.97 5.97
C PHE A 153 -25.50 9.74 5.22
N ARG A 154 -26.35 8.80 5.68
CA ARG A 154 -27.72 8.59 5.17
C ARG A 154 -28.68 9.67 5.67
N SER A 155 -28.38 10.29 6.81
CA SER A 155 -29.18 11.37 7.40
C SER A 155 -28.40 12.68 7.39
N THR A 156 -29.05 13.77 7.00
CA THR A 156 -28.44 15.11 7.01
C THR A 156 -28.60 15.82 8.36
N LYS A 157 -29.34 15.26 9.32
CA LYS A 157 -29.73 15.93 10.57
C LYS A 157 -28.56 16.20 11.53
N PHE A 158 -27.49 15.41 11.47
CA PHE A 158 -26.38 15.47 12.43
C PHE A 158 -25.00 15.62 11.76
N LEU A 159 -24.95 16.33 10.63
CA LEU A 159 -23.71 16.57 9.90
C LEU A 159 -23.07 17.89 10.30
N LEU A 160 -21.81 17.85 10.71
CA LEU A 160 -20.98 19.04 10.94
C LEU A 160 -20.38 19.48 9.62
N ARG A 161 -20.36 20.79 9.35
CA ARG A 161 -19.74 21.35 8.15
C ARG A 161 -18.62 22.29 8.52
N THR A 162 -17.51 22.22 7.80
CA THR A 162 -16.37 23.11 8.00
C THR A 162 -15.75 23.54 6.67
N PRO A 163 -14.97 24.63 6.65
CA PRO A 163 -14.25 25.06 5.46
C PRO A 163 -13.19 24.04 5.02
N VAL A 164 -13.03 23.90 3.70
CA VAL A 164 -11.84 23.30 3.08
C VAL A 164 -10.69 24.30 3.15
N LEU A 165 -9.55 23.89 3.68
CA LEU A 165 -8.34 24.69 3.79
C LEU A 165 -7.52 24.63 2.48
N SER A 166 -7.32 23.43 1.96
CA SER A 166 -6.65 23.20 0.68
C SER A 166 -7.24 21.99 -0.02
N ILE A 167 -7.15 21.96 -1.34
CA ILE A 167 -7.64 20.86 -2.15
C ILE A 167 -6.83 20.73 -3.44
N ALA A 168 -6.28 19.55 -3.69
CA ALA A 168 -5.48 19.25 -4.88
C ALA A 168 -5.49 17.74 -5.14
N GLN A 169 -5.47 17.34 -6.42
CA GLN A 169 -5.56 15.92 -6.82
C GLN A 169 -6.75 15.21 -6.13
N GLU A 170 -6.50 14.20 -5.32
CA GLU A 170 -7.49 13.48 -4.51
C GLU A 170 -7.41 13.83 -3.02
N ILE A 171 -6.67 14.88 -2.66
CA ILE A 171 -6.34 15.23 -1.27
C ILE A 171 -7.07 16.51 -0.89
N VAL A 172 -7.89 16.42 0.16
CA VAL A 172 -8.64 17.56 0.71
C VAL A 172 -8.26 17.76 2.16
N ARG A 173 -7.72 18.93 2.50
CA ARG A 173 -7.42 19.32 3.88
C ARG A 173 -8.55 20.16 4.43
N CYS A 174 -9.09 19.75 5.57
CA CYS A 174 -10.29 20.27 6.20
C CYS A 174 -9.97 20.85 7.56
N LYS A 175 -10.64 21.96 7.92
CA LYS A 175 -10.66 22.40 9.32
C LYS A 175 -11.42 21.37 10.15
N THR A 176 -10.77 20.73 11.11
CA THR A 176 -11.43 19.72 11.96
C THR A 176 -12.32 20.41 13.01
N PRO A 177 -13.57 19.99 13.20
CA PRO A 177 -14.40 20.47 14.30
C PRO A 177 -13.79 20.13 15.67
N LEU A 178 -13.89 21.04 16.65
CA LEU A 178 -13.44 20.79 18.02
C LEU A 178 -14.11 19.55 18.64
N SER A 179 -15.40 19.35 18.37
CA SER A 179 -16.15 18.17 18.84
C SER A 179 -15.61 16.85 18.27
N VAL A 180 -14.97 16.88 17.09
CA VAL A 180 -14.31 15.72 16.49
C VAL A 180 -12.93 15.49 17.14
N LEU A 181 -12.18 16.55 17.40
CA LEU A 181 -10.88 16.48 18.08
C LEU A 181 -11.01 15.99 19.52
N SER A 182 -11.97 16.52 20.29
CA SER A 182 -12.19 16.17 21.70
C SER A 182 -13.08 14.94 21.90
N GLY A 183 -13.86 14.53 20.89
CA GLY A 183 -14.79 13.42 21.00
C GLY A 183 -14.10 12.04 21.02
N PRO A 184 -14.79 10.98 21.49
CA PRO A 184 -14.23 9.63 21.42
C PRO A 184 -14.07 9.21 19.94
N PRO A 185 -13.02 8.44 19.60
CA PRO A 185 -12.81 7.96 18.22
C PRO A 185 -13.94 7.03 17.75
N ARG A 186 -14.63 6.36 18.69
CA ARG A 186 -15.83 5.56 18.43
C ARG A 186 -16.97 5.96 19.38
N PHE A 187 -18.19 5.99 18.87
CA PHE A 187 -19.40 6.14 19.67
C PHE A 187 -20.43 5.12 19.18
N ASN A 188 -21.01 4.31 20.09
CA ASN A 188 -21.92 3.19 19.76
C ASN A 188 -21.42 2.30 18.60
N ASN A 189 -20.15 1.88 18.65
CA ASN A 189 -19.50 1.07 17.63
C ASN A 189 -19.59 1.64 16.20
N SER A 190 -19.64 2.97 16.08
CA SER A 190 -19.57 3.70 14.82
C SER A 190 -18.39 4.65 14.87
N TYR A 191 -17.82 4.96 13.71
CA TYR A 191 -16.71 5.91 13.56
C TYR A 191 -17.25 7.20 12.97
N ILE A 192 -16.63 8.33 13.32
CA ILE A 192 -16.85 9.57 12.59
C ILE A 192 -16.28 9.38 11.20
N LYS A 193 -17.10 9.57 10.17
CA LYS A 193 -16.64 9.62 8.79
C LYS A 193 -16.48 11.07 8.35
N ALA A 194 -15.52 11.31 7.46
CA ALA A 194 -15.32 12.60 6.83
C ALA A 194 -15.65 12.51 5.34
N SER A 195 -16.20 13.57 4.77
CA SER A 195 -16.45 13.69 3.33
C SER A 195 -16.33 15.13 2.87
N VAL A 196 -16.50 15.32 1.56
CA VAL A 196 -16.44 16.61 0.90
C VAL A 196 -17.74 16.84 0.14
N ARG A 197 -18.22 18.08 0.19
CA ARG A 197 -19.38 18.56 -0.55
C ARG A 197 -18.97 19.68 -1.49
N VAL A 198 -19.42 19.60 -2.73
CA VAL A 198 -19.34 20.72 -3.67
C VAL A 198 -20.50 21.68 -3.37
N LYS A 199 -20.20 22.97 -3.16
CA LYS A 199 -21.25 23.99 -2.94
C LYS A 199 -22.13 24.09 -4.18
N GLY A 200 -23.45 24.05 -4.00
CA GLY A 200 -24.43 23.95 -5.09
C GLY A 200 -24.50 22.58 -5.76
N GLY A 201 -23.67 21.62 -5.34
CA GLY A 201 -23.64 20.25 -5.85
C GLY A 201 -23.98 19.20 -4.79
N ARG A 202 -23.65 17.95 -5.12
CA ARG A 202 -23.86 16.79 -4.25
C ARG A 202 -22.70 16.64 -3.27
N MET A 203 -23.01 16.02 -2.13
CA MET A 203 -22.01 15.51 -1.19
C MET A 203 -21.44 14.20 -1.74
N ILE A 204 -20.12 14.04 -1.68
CA ILE A 204 -19.48 12.77 -2.02
C ILE A 204 -19.85 11.74 -0.95
N ARG A 205 -20.18 10.52 -1.36
CA ARG A 205 -20.43 9.43 -0.39
C ARG A 205 -19.13 9.05 0.29
N SER A 206 -19.20 8.60 1.54
CA SER A 206 -17.99 8.37 2.33
C SER A 206 -18.02 7.05 3.08
N ILE A 207 -16.90 6.34 2.96
CA ILE A 207 -16.45 5.26 3.83
C ILE A 207 -15.21 5.68 4.64
N ALA A 208 -14.66 6.86 4.36
CA ALA A 208 -13.47 7.42 5.00
C ALA A 208 -13.70 7.64 6.50
N ARG A 209 -13.30 6.65 7.30
CA ARG A 209 -13.30 6.73 8.75
C ARG A 209 -12.16 7.63 9.21
N LEU A 210 -12.44 8.44 10.21
CA LEU A 210 -11.44 9.31 10.78
C LEU A 210 -10.52 8.53 11.71
N VAL A 211 -9.26 8.37 11.31
CA VAL A 211 -8.21 7.82 12.17
C VAL A 211 -7.53 8.96 12.91
N LYS A 212 -7.58 8.94 14.24
CA LYS A 212 -6.82 9.86 15.09
C LYS A 212 -5.37 9.39 15.17
N ARG A 213 -4.43 10.31 15.03
CA ARG A 213 -3.02 10.04 15.33
C ARG A 213 -2.68 10.30 16.78
N ALA A 214 -1.69 9.56 17.24
CA ALA A 214 -1.09 9.72 18.55
C ALA A 214 -0.11 10.91 18.56
N ASP A 215 -0.04 11.50 19.75
CA ASP A 215 0.73 12.62 20.28
C ASP A 215 0.77 13.95 19.51
N PRO A 216 0.14 15.04 20.02
CA PRO A 216 0.33 16.39 19.48
C PRO A 216 1.76 16.92 19.67
N ASP A 217 2.56 16.31 20.56
CA ASP A 217 3.95 16.66 20.80
C ASP A 217 4.90 15.67 20.10
N PRO A 218 5.43 16.01 18.90
CA PRO A 218 6.40 15.15 18.24
C PRO A 218 7.69 15.08 19.09
N PRO A 219 8.35 13.92 19.16
CA PRO A 219 9.61 13.81 19.88
C PRO A 219 10.65 14.75 19.28
N THR A 220 11.50 15.33 20.13
CA THR A 220 12.58 16.25 19.73
C THR A 220 13.56 15.62 18.75
N ARG A 221 13.65 14.28 18.75
CA ARG A 221 14.40 13.48 17.79
C ARG A 221 13.50 12.39 17.22
N LYS A 222 13.55 12.22 15.90
CA LYS A 222 12.85 11.12 15.21
C LYS A 222 13.44 9.76 15.62
N GLU A 223 12.58 8.76 15.71
CA GLU A 223 12.98 7.39 16.05
C GLU A 223 13.92 6.79 14.99
N HIS A 224 13.71 7.16 13.73
CA HIS A 224 14.45 6.67 12.58
C HIS A 224 14.99 7.82 11.74
N GLY A 225 16.28 7.76 11.41
CA GLY A 225 16.94 8.71 10.51
C GLY A 225 16.56 8.50 9.04
N MET A 226 16.30 7.25 8.63
CA MET A 226 15.94 6.91 7.25
C MET A 226 14.88 5.82 7.20
N CYS A 227 13.80 6.11 6.48
CA CYS A 227 12.71 5.20 6.20
C CYS A 227 12.46 5.10 4.69
N ILE A 228 11.75 4.05 4.27
CA ILE A 228 11.22 3.96 2.90
C ILE A 228 9.71 3.77 2.92
N CYS A 229 9.03 4.53 2.07
CA CYS A 229 7.65 4.32 1.66
C CYS A 229 7.63 3.71 0.27
N THR A 230 6.92 2.59 0.09
CA THR A 230 6.71 1.99 -1.23
C THR A 230 5.27 1.51 -1.39
N MET A 231 4.79 1.49 -2.62
CA MET A 231 3.52 0.88 -2.99
C MET A 231 3.80 -0.26 -3.96
N LEU A 232 3.39 -1.47 -3.59
CA LEU A 232 3.71 -2.67 -4.35
C LEU A 232 2.45 -3.45 -4.74
N ARG A 233 2.58 -4.23 -5.80
CA ARG A 233 1.67 -5.32 -6.14
C ARG A 233 2.49 -6.48 -6.70
N ASN A 234 2.35 -7.64 -6.10
CA ASN A 234 3.03 -8.88 -6.50
C ASN A 234 4.56 -8.75 -6.60
N GLN A 235 5.23 -8.28 -5.54
CA GLN A 235 6.69 -8.10 -5.52
C GLN A 235 7.40 -9.05 -4.54
N ALA A 236 6.73 -10.08 -4.02
CA ALA A 236 7.27 -10.98 -2.99
C ALA A 236 8.65 -11.56 -3.34
N ARG A 237 8.84 -11.94 -4.61
CA ARG A 237 10.10 -12.54 -5.11
C ARG A 237 11.33 -11.62 -4.99
N PHE A 238 11.15 -10.31 -5.05
CA PHE A 238 12.23 -9.31 -4.97
C PHE A 238 12.34 -8.68 -3.58
N PHE A 239 11.27 -8.78 -2.80
CA PHE A 239 11.11 -8.05 -1.55
C PHE A 239 12.20 -8.38 -0.52
N LYS A 240 12.59 -9.65 -0.41
CA LYS A 240 13.63 -10.09 0.52
C LYS A 240 15.00 -9.46 0.22
N GLU A 241 15.46 -9.56 -1.02
CA GLU A 241 16.71 -8.92 -1.47
C GLU A 241 16.67 -7.42 -1.22
N TRP A 242 15.56 -6.78 -1.57
CA TRP A 242 15.37 -5.34 -1.43
C TRP A 242 15.43 -4.87 0.03
N ILE A 243 14.72 -5.54 0.96
CA ILE A 243 14.76 -5.19 2.39
C ILE A 243 16.16 -5.39 2.97
N MET A 244 16.76 -6.57 2.76
CA MET A 244 18.04 -6.92 3.37
C MET A 244 19.17 -5.99 2.91
N TYR A 245 19.18 -5.65 1.62
CA TYR A 245 20.13 -4.69 1.07
C TYR A 245 19.96 -3.29 1.69
N HIS A 246 18.73 -2.76 1.66
CA HIS A 246 18.46 -1.42 2.15
C HIS A 246 18.71 -1.27 3.65
N ALA A 247 18.44 -2.33 4.43
CA ALA A 247 18.76 -2.37 5.85
C ALA A 247 20.26 -2.19 6.09
N GLN A 248 21.08 -2.94 5.34
CA GLN A 248 22.52 -2.92 5.50
C GLN A 248 23.13 -1.56 5.17
N ILE A 249 22.57 -0.80 4.23
CA ILE A 249 23.07 0.55 3.88
C ILE A 249 22.49 1.65 4.78
N GLY A 250 21.63 1.31 5.74
CA GLY A 250 21.19 2.21 6.81
C GLY A 250 19.72 2.61 6.79
N VAL A 251 18.85 1.95 6.02
CA VAL A 251 17.39 2.12 6.15
C VAL A 251 16.91 1.39 7.41
N GLN A 252 16.07 2.05 8.20
CA GLN A 252 15.69 1.58 9.53
C GLN A 252 14.23 1.13 9.62
N ARG A 253 13.35 1.60 8.73
CA ARG A 253 11.92 1.27 8.73
C ARG A 253 11.30 1.34 7.35
N TRP A 254 10.34 0.44 7.12
CA TRP A 254 9.61 0.34 5.85
C TRP A 254 8.10 0.47 6.05
N PHE A 255 7.48 1.27 5.21
CA PHE A 255 6.03 1.39 5.09
C PHE A 255 5.62 0.81 3.73
N ILE A 256 4.96 -0.34 3.77
CA ILE A 256 4.63 -1.15 2.60
C ILE A 256 3.15 -1.00 2.29
N TYR A 257 2.81 -0.26 1.25
CA TYR A 257 1.44 -0.13 0.78
C TYR A 257 1.16 -1.26 -0.20
N ASP A 258 0.50 -2.31 0.29
CA ASP A 258 0.13 -3.46 -0.53
C ASP A 258 -1.14 -3.14 -1.34
N ASN A 259 -0.95 -2.90 -2.63
CA ASN A 259 -2.00 -2.58 -3.58
C ASN A 259 -2.50 -3.83 -4.29
N ASN A 260 -3.20 -4.69 -3.55
CA ASN A 260 -3.88 -5.88 -4.06
C ASN A 260 -2.90 -6.95 -4.57
N SER A 261 -1.87 -7.28 -3.79
CA SER A 261 -1.03 -8.42 -4.13
C SER A 261 -1.82 -9.72 -4.14
N GLU A 262 -1.30 -10.73 -4.83
CA GLU A 262 -1.87 -12.08 -4.92
C GLU A 262 -0.77 -13.15 -4.80
N ASP A 263 0.48 -12.71 -4.64
CA ASP A 263 1.62 -13.57 -4.39
C ASP A 263 1.89 -13.69 -2.88
N ASP A 264 3.01 -14.32 -2.54
CA ASP A 264 3.37 -14.73 -1.18
C ASP A 264 3.87 -13.58 -0.27
N ILE A 265 3.50 -12.33 -0.57
CA ILE A 265 4.10 -11.16 0.09
C ILE A 265 3.85 -11.13 1.61
N GLU A 266 2.70 -11.63 2.07
CA GLU A 266 2.37 -11.70 3.49
C GLU A 266 3.34 -12.61 4.24
N ASN A 267 3.54 -13.84 3.76
CA ASN A 267 4.48 -14.79 4.36
C ASN A 267 5.93 -14.29 4.28
N VAL A 268 6.31 -13.62 3.19
CA VAL A 268 7.65 -13.00 3.08
C VAL A 268 7.84 -11.88 4.11
N ILE A 269 6.84 -11.02 4.32
CA ILE A 269 6.90 -9.97 5.35
C ILE A 269 6.97 -10.60 6.74
N GLU A 270 6.12 -11.58 7.05
CA GLU A 270 6.13 -12.29 8.34
C GLU A 270 7.51 -12.93 8.59
N SER A 271 8.09 -13.58 7.58
CA SER A 271 9.43 -14.17 7.68
C SER A 271 10.51 -13.12 8.01
N LEU A 272 10.45 -11.93 7.41
CA LEU A 272 11.38 -10.83 7.67
C LEU A 272 11.19 -10.19 9.06
N LEU A 273 9.96 -10.17 9.57
CA LEU A 273 9.65 -9.70 10.92
C LEU A 273 10.16 -10.68 11.98
N ASP A 274 9.73 -11.94 11.90
CA ASP A 274 9.91 -12.93 12.97
C ASP A 274 11.34 -13.45 13.07
N TYR A 275 12.03 -13.64 11.94
CA TYR A 275 13.36 -14.26 11.92
C TYR A 275 14.50 -13.25 11.81
N ALA A 276 14.24 -12.06 11.27
CA ALA A 276 15.28 -11.08 11.00
C ALA A 276 15.06 -9.72 11.69
N ASN A 277 13.94 -9.53 12.40
CA ASN A 277 13.64 -8.36 13.23
C ASN A 277 13.72 -7.02 12.48
N TYR A 278 13.31 -7.00 11.21
CA TYR A 278 13.20 -5.76 10.44
C TYR A 278 11.95 -4.98 10.84
N ASN A 279 12.01 -3.65 10.86
CA ASN A 279 10.85 -2.80 11.18
C ASN A 279 10.00 -2.54 9.94
N ILE A 280 9.12 -3.47 9.61
CA ILE A 280 8.26 -3.42 8.42
C ILE A 280 6.81 -3.26 8.86
N THR A 281 6.13 -2.24 8.34
CA THR A 281 4.67 -2.09 8.50
C THR A 281 4.00 -2.28 7.15
N ARG A 282 3.19 -3.33 7.02
CA ARG A 282 2.28 -3.50 5.88
C ARG A 282 1.02 -2.67 6.12
N HIS A 283 0.57 -1.98 5.08
CA HIS A 283 -0.71 -1.31 5.01
C HIS A 283 -1.47 -1.77 3.78
N VAL A 284 -2.65 -2.35 3.98
CA VAL A 284 -3.54 -2.78 2.89
C VAL A 284 -4.09 -1.53 2.23
N TRP A 285 -3.75 -1.31 0.96
CA TRP A 285 -4.18 -0.14 0.20
C TRP A 285 -5.04 -0.59 -0.98
N PRO A 286 -6.35 -0.87 -0.77
CA PRO A 286 -7.18 -1.55 -1.77
C PRO A 286 -7.60 -0.63 -2.94
N TRP A 287 -7.20 0.64 -2.89
CA TRP A 287 -7.66 1.72 -3.73
C TRP A 287 -6.92 1.75 -5.08
N ILE A 288 -7.64 1.60 -6.19
CA ILE A 288 -7.02 1.56 -7.52
C ILE A 288 -6.72 2.96 -8.06
N LYS A 289 -5.60 3.12 -8.78
CA LYS A 289 -5.19 4.41 -9.38
C LYS A 289 -5.10 5.55 -8.35
N THR A 290 -4.46 5.28 -7.21
CA THR A 290 -4.32 6.21 -6.08
C THR A 290 -2.89 6.26 -5.52
N GLN A 291 -1.88 6.09 -6.38
CA GLN A 291 -0.48 6.03 -5.95
C GLN A 291 -0.07 7.33 -5.22
N GLU A 292 -0.41 8.49 -5.79
CA GLU A 292 -0.11 9.79 -5.19
C GLU A 292 -0.78 9.98 -3.84
N SER A 293 -2.03 9.51 -3.71
CA SER A 293 -2.78 9.51 -2.45
C SER A 293 -2.15 8.58 -1.41
N GLY A 294 -1.73 7.38 -1.82
CA GLY A 294 -1.05 6.43 -0.95
C GLY A 294 0.29 6.94 -0.45
N PHE A 295 1.07 7.60 -1.31
CA PHE A 295 2.32 8.24 -0.90
C PHE A 295 2.11 9.45 -0.02
N ALA A 296 1.07 10.28 -0.26
CA ALA A 296 0.71 11.33 0.70
C ALA A 296 0.28 10.77 2.06
N HIS A 297 -0.50 9.68 2.07
CA HIS A 297 -0.89 8.97 3.29
C HIS A 297 0.36 8.41 4.01
N CYS A 298 1.30 7.84 3.26
CA CYS A 298 2.56 7.31 3.80
C CYS A 298 3.46 8.41 4.36
N ALA A 299 3.62 9.50 3.63
CA ALA A 299 4.40 10.66 4.05
C ALA A 299 3.88 11.23 5.36
N LEU A 300 2.56 11.34 5.49
CA LEU A 300 1.96 11.66 6.78
C LEU A 300 2.42 10.60 7.78
N ARG A 301 2.21 9.29 7.58
CA ARG A 301 2.46 8.23 8.59
C ARG A 301 3.91 8.17 9.07
N ALA A 302 4.84 8.33 8.13
CA ALA A 302 6.26 8.34 8.41
C ALA A 302 6.71 9.61 9.12
N ARG A 303 6.00 10.74 8.96
CA ARG A 303 6.35 12.03 9.58
C ARG A 303 6.57 11.94 11.08
N ASP A 304 5.85 11.08 11.79
CA ASP A 304 5.91 11.05 13.25
C ASP A 304 7.19 10.35 13.74
N THR A 305 7.72 9.40 12.96
CA THR A 305 8.83 8.52 13.40
C THR A 305 10.10 8.65 12.56
N CYS A 306 10.04 9.25 11.37
CA CYS A 306 11.14 9.29 10.41
C CYS A 306 11.62 10.72 10.12
N GLU A 307 12.95 10.91 10.08
CA GLU A 307 13.57 12.17 9.66
C GLU A 307 13.57 12.33 8.14
N TRP A 308 14.01 11.27 7.44
CA TRP A 308 14.01 11.19 5.99
C TRP A 308 13.21 9.99 5.51
N VAL A 309 12.51 10.17 4.39
CA VAL A 309 11.70 9.13 3.75
C VAL A 309 12.03 9.05 2.27
N GLY A 310 12.56 7.92 1.85
CA GLY A 310 12.70 7.57 0.43
C GLY A 310 11.37 7.08 -0.13
N PHE A 311 10.99 7.57 -1.31
CA PHE A 311 9.84 7.07 -2.07
C PHE A 311 10.38 6.35 -3.30
N ILE A 312 10.60 5.04 -3.18
CA ILE A 312 11.18 4.20 -4.25
C ILE A 312 10.41 2.89 -4.40
N ASP A 313 10.46 2.31 -5.58
CA ASP A 313 9.81 1.03 -5.89
C ASP A 313 10.70 -0.16 -5.48
N VAL A 314 10.12 -1.37 -5.37
CA VAL A 314 10.85 -2.58 -4.92
C VAL A 314 11.93 -3.04 -5.92
N ASP A 315 11.87 -2.58 -7.16
CA ASP A 315 12.89 -2.78 -8.19
C ASP A 315 13.91 -1.63 -8.26
N GLU A 316 13.91 -0.72 -7.29
CA GLU A 316 14.81 0.43 -7.22
C GLU A 316 15.74 0.31 -6.01
N PHE A 317 17.04 0.44 -6.26
CA PHE A 317 18.08 0.23 -5.27
C PHE A 317 18.99 1.45 -5.14
N PHE A 318 19.14 1.96 -3.92
CA PHE A 318 20.12 3.00 -3.62
C PHE A 318 21.54 2.47 -3.76
N HIS A 319 22.30 2.95 -4.73
CA HIS A 319 23.72 2.65 -4.86
C HIS A 319 24.54 3.87 -4.44
N LEU A 320 25.48 3.71 -3.51
CA LEU A 320 26.39 4.77 -3.07
C LEU A 320 27.81 4.50 -3.61
N PRO A 321 28.23 5.05 -4.78
CA PRO A 321 29.53 4.73 -5.36
C PRO A 321 30.71 5.11 -4.47
N SER A 322 30.56 6.15 -3.65
CA SER A 322 31.56 6.61 -2.68
C SER A 322 31.92 5.62 -1.57
N GLY A 323 31.15 4.53 -1.41
CA GLY A 323 31.33 3.59 -0.30
C GLY A 323 30.69 4.06 1.02
N GLN A 324 30.13 5.27 1.08
CA GLN A 324 29.43 5.78 2.25
C GLN A 324 28.17 4.96 2.57
N MET A 325 27.63 5.19 3.77
CA MET A 325 26.32 4.71 4.21
C MET A 325 25.27 5.81 4.05
N LEU A 326 23.98 5.45 4.00
CA LEU A 326 22.91 6.46 3.87
C LEU A 326 22.95 7.47 5.02
N HIS A 327 23.23 7.03 6.25
CA HIS A 327 23.27 7.94 7.39
C HIS A 327 24.39 8.99 7.29
N ASP A 328 25.52 8.67 6.66
CA ASP A 328 26.60 9.64 6.42
C ASP A 328 26.16 10.72 5.42
N VAL A 329 25.54 10.28 4.32
CA VAL A 329 25.01 11.17 3.28
C VAL A 329 23.94 12.08 3.87
N LEU A 330 22.93 11.49 4.53
CA LEU A 330 21.81 12.23 5.11
C LEU A 330 22.28 13.16 6.25
N GLY A 331 23.22 12.72 7.09
CA GLY A 331 23.77 13.52 8.18
C GLY A 331 24.45 14.81 7.70
N ASN A 332 25.03 14.82 6.50
CA ASN A 332 25.60 16.03 5.92
C ASN A 332 24.51 17.04 5.52
N PHE A 333 23.41 16.58 4.95
CA PHE A 333 22.28 17.45 4.58
C PHE A 333 21.41 17.83 5.78
N SER A 334 21.39 17.02 6.84
CA SER A 334 20.75 17.31 8.14
C SER A 334 21.34 18.53 8.87
N LYS A 335 22.52 19.00 8.50
CA LYS A 335 23.12 20.24 9.03
C LYS A 335 22.43 21.50 8.52
N ASP A 336 21.87 21.46 7.31
CA ASP A 336 21.07 22.55 6.76
C ASP A 336 19.58 22.27 6.97
N SER A 337 18.93 23.12 7.77
CA SER A 337 17.51 23.00 8.07
C SER A 337 16.62 23.25 6.86
N ASN A 338 17.11 23.96 5.83
CA ASN A 338 16.32 24.33 4.66
C ASN A 338 16.26 23.22 3.61
N VAL A 339 17.15 22.23 3.65
CA VAL A 339 17.09 21.12 2.68
C VAL A 339 15.91 20.20 3.03
N GLY A 340 14.90 20.20 2.16
CA GLY A 340 13.68 19.40 2.32
C GLY A 340 13.60 18.16 1.42
N GLU A 341 14.38 18.13 0.34
CA GLU A 341 14.37 17.07 -0.66
C GLU A 341 15.78 16.83 -1.21
N LEU A 342 16.18 15.57 -1.29
CA LEU A 342 17.37 15.11 -2.00
C LEU A 342 16.94 14.35 -3.26
N ARG A 343 17.44 14.77 -4.42
CA ARG A 343 17.10 14.20 -5.73
C ARG A 343 18.26 13.38 -6.25
N SER A 344 18.03 12.08 -6.44
CA SER A 344 19.03 11.14 -6.93
C SER A 344 18.74 10.74 -8.38
N LEU A 345 19.78 10.67 -9.21
CA LEU A 345 19.64 10.16 -10.58
C LEU A 345 19.25 8.68 -10.56
N CYS A 346 18.39 8.29 -11.50
CA CYS A 346 17.90 6.93 -11.62
C CYS A 346 18.32 6.34 -12.98
N HIS A 347 18.93 5.16 -12.98
CA HIS A 347 19.38 4.46 -14.17
C HIS A 347 18.59 3.18 -14.39
N ASN A 348 18.06 3.00 -15.60
CA ASN A 348 17.31 1.82 -15.99
C ASN A 348 18.21 0.68 -16.43
N PHE A 349 18.15 -0.45 -15.73
CA PHE A 349 18.89 -1.67 -16.03
C PHE A 349 18.10 -2.60 -16.96
N GLY A 350 18.84 -3.28 -17.84
CA GLY A 350 18.37 -4.25 -18.81
C GLY A 350 18.60 -5.71 -18.40
N PRO A 351 18.14 -6.69 -19.20
CA PRO A 351 18.23 -8.10 -18.83
C PRO A 351 19.65 -8.66 -18.80
N SER A 352 20.65 -7.91 -19.30
CA SER A 352 22.07 -8.24 -19.17
C SER A 352 22.45 -9.59 -19.82
N GLY A 353 21.82 -9.91 -20.95
CA GLY A 353 21.99 -11.17 -21.66
C GLY A 353 21.24 -12.35 -21.04
N LEU A 354 20.53 -12.15 -19.92
CA LEU A 354 19.82 -13.21 -19.22
C LEU A 354 18.46 -13.49 -19.86
N THR A 355 18.06 -14.76 -19.81
CA THR A 355 16.71 -15.24 -20.20
C THR A 355 15.92 -15.76 -19.00
N GLN A 356 16.59 -15.97 -17.86
CA GLN A 356 15.99 -16.41 -16.60
C GLN A 356 16.33 -15.45 -15.47
N VAL A 357 15.50 -15.43 -14.44
CA VAL A 357 15.72 -14.61 -13.25
C VAL A 357 17.03 -15.06 -12.58
N PRO A 358 17.96 -14.14 -12.27
CA PRO A 358 19.23 -14.49 -11.64
C PRO A 358 19.01 -15.03 -10.22
N THR A 359 19.57 -16.19 -9.91
CA THR A 359 19.42 -16.86 -8.60
C THR A 359 20.15 -16.12 -7.48
N GLN A 360 21.14 -15.30 -7.82
CA GLN A 360 21.87 -14.43 -6.90
C GLN A 360 21.11 -13.14 -6.57
N GLY A 361 20.00 -12.84 -7.25
CA GLY A 361 19.28 -11.59 -7.10
C GLY A 361 19.54 -10.59 -8.23
N VAL A 362 18.69 -9.56 -8.28
CA VAL A 362 18.67 -8.57 -9.36
C VAL A 362 19.93 -7.72 -9.37
N MET A 363 20.50 -7.42 -8.19
CA MET A 363 21.70 -6.58 -8.08
C MET A 363 22.93 -7.23 -8.68
N VAL A 364 23.04 -8.55 -8.56
CA VAL A 364 24.19 -9.31 -9.07
C VAL A 364 23.99 -9.74 -10.52
N GLY A 365 22.76 -10.12 -10.88
CA GLY A 365 22.48 -10.63 -12.22
C GLY A 365 22.39 -9.57 -13.30
N TYR A 366 21.79 -8.41 -13.00
CA TYR A 366 21.60 -7.35 -13.99
C TYR A 366 22.70 -6.28 -13.86
N THR A 367 23.58 -6.23 -14.85
CA THR A 367 24.80 -5.40 -14.87
C THR A 367 24.95 -4.56 -16.12
N CYS A 368 23.92 -4.49 -16.96
CA CYS A 368 23.88 -3.57 -18.08
C CYS A 368 22.72 -2.57 -17.89
N ARG A 369 22.89 -1.35 -18.39
CA ARG A 369 21.87 -0.32 -18.31
C ARG A 369 21.83 0.58 -19.52
N MET A 370 20.76 1.37 -19.61
CA MET A 370 20.66 2.49 -20.54
C MET A 370 21.66 3.58 -20.15
N GLY A 371 22.22 4.28 -21.14
CA GLY A 371 23.20 5.35 -20.94
C GLY A 371 22.58 6.58 -20.30
N ALA A 372 21.45 7.04 -20.83
CA ALA A 372 20.73 8.19 -20.29
C ALA A 372 19.96 7.82 -19.01
N PRO A 373 20.02 8.64 -17.94
CA PRO A 373 19.20 8.44 -16.76
C PRO A 373 17.71 8.69 -17.03
N GLU A 374 16.86 8.05 -16.24
CA GLU A 374 15.44 8.36 -16.11
C GLU A 374 15.24 9.62 -15.24
N ARG A 375 13.97 9.99 -15.00
CA ARG A 375 13.60 10.95 -13.98
C ARG A 375 14.20 10.54 -12.63
N HIS A 376 14.65 11.53 -11.88
CA HIS A 376 15.18 11.35 -10.54
C HIS A 376 14.15 10.70 -9.60
N LYS A 377 14.60 10.20 -8.46
CA LYS A 377 13.74 9.87 -7.32
C LYS A 377 14.17 10.69 -6.12
N SER A 378 13.32 10.73 -5.10
CA SER A 378 13.54 11.64 -3.98
C SER A 378 13.56 10.95 -2.63
N ILE A 379 14.43 11.48 -1.77
CA ILE A 379 14.40 11.29 -0.33
C ILE A 379 13.98 12.62 0.27
N VAL A 380 12.86 12.65 0.98
CA VAL A 380 12.26 13.90 1.47
C VAL A 380 12.21 13.91 2.99
N ARG A 381 12.28 15.11 3.58
CA ARG A 381 11.86 15.33 4.96
C ARG A 381 10.35 15.50 5.00
N PRO A 382 9.59 14.64 5.69
CA PRO A 382 8.14 14.79 5.80
C PRO A 382 7.72 16.16 6.39
N GLU A 383 8.57 16.74 7.23
CA GLU A 383 8.44 18.06 7.86
C GLU A 383 8.46 19.21 6.86
N ALA A 384 9.20 19.03 5.76
CA ALA A 384 9.37 20.02 4.71
C ALA A 384 8.23 20.02 3.69
N LEU A 385 7.33 19.04 3.75
CA LEU A 385 6.26 18.90 2.76
C LEU A 385 5.25 20.04 2.85
N ASN A 386 4.72 20.45 1.69
CA ASN A 386 3.66 21.44 1.61
C ASN A 386 2.37 20.91 2.23
N SER A 387 1.59 21.76 2.90
CA SER A 387 0.29 21.40 3.47
C SER A 387 -0.76 21.00 2.42
N THR A 388 -0.47 21.07 1.13
CA THR A 388 -1.34 20.52 0.07
C THR A 388 -1.03 19.06 -0.25
N LEU A 389 0.16 18.56 0.13
CA LEU A 389 0.67 17.21 -0.14
C LEU A 389 0.68 16.82 -1.63
N ILE A 390 0.68 17.81 -2.52
CA ILE A 390 0.79 17.57 -3.97
C ILE A 390 2.10 16.81 -4.20
N ASN A 391 1.98 15.72 -4.95
CA ASN A 391 3.12 14.92 -5.35
C ASN A 391 2.96 14.41 -6.77
N VAL A 392 4.11 14.16 -7.40
CA VAL A 392 4.26 13.52 -8.72
C VAL A 392 4.94 12.18 -8.48
N VAL A 393 4.27 11.32 -7.71
CA VAL A 393 4.74 10.00 -7.28
C VAL A 393 5.97 10.10 -6.37
N HIS A 394 7.19 10.18 -6.92
CA HIS A 394 8.43 10.17 -6.14
C HIS A 394 8.93 11.58 -5.77
N HIS A 395 8.10 12.61 -5.97
CA HIS A 395 8.44 14.02 -5.74
C HIS A 395 7.29 14.72 -5.04
N PHE A 396 7.58 15.53 -4.03
CA PHE A 396 6.56 16.31 -3.32
C PHE A 396 6.80 17.81 -3.50
N HIS A 397 5.71 18.58 -3.53
CA HIS A 397 5.83 20.01 -3.33
C HIS A 397 6.29 20.31 -1.91
N LEU A 398 7.33 21.14 -1.79
CA LEU A 398 7.86 21.58 -0.50
C LEU A 398 7.11 22.81 0.03
N SER A 399 7.14 22.97 1.34
CA SER A 399 6.72 24.18 2.04
C SER A 399 7.69 25.33 1.74
N ARG A 400 7.21 26.58 1.85
CA ARG A 400 8.04 27.76 1.64
C ARG A 400 9.23 27.77 2.60
N GLY A 401 10.42 28.07 2.07
CA GLY A 401 11.66 28.10 2.84
C GLY A 401 12.48 26.81 2.77
N PHE A 402 11.87 25.72 2.28
CA PHE A 402 12.59 24.49 1.98
C PHE A 402 13.02 24.41 0.51
N GLU A 403 14.15 23.76 0.27
CA GLU A 403 14.73 23.56 -1.05
C GLU A 403 15.05 22.11 -1.37
N SER A 404 15.19 21.84 -2.66
CA SER A 404 15.59 20.54 -3.20
C SER A 404 17.04 20.58 -3.67
N VAL A 405 17.83 19.57 -3.32
CA VAL A 405 19.23 19.44 -3.73
C VAL A 405 19.37 18.24 -4.67
N ASN A 406 20.00 18.45 -5.83
CA ASN A 406 20.40 17.34 -6.70
C ASN A 406 21.70 16.74 -6.15
N LEU A 407 21.69 15.44 -5.90
CA LEU A 407 22.86 14.74 -5.41
C LEU A 407 23.87 14.50 -6.53
N ASP A 408 25.14 14.55 -6.16
CA ASP A 408 26.23 14.16 -7.04
C ASP A 408 26.17 12.62 -7.29
N PRO A 409 26.33 12.16 -8.54
CA PRO A 409 26.24 10.73 -8.86
C PRO A 409 27.28 9.84 -8.15
N TYR A 410 28.41 10.39 -7.70
CA TYR A 410 29.37 9.64 -6.89
C TYR A 410 28.90 9.47 -5.44
N THR A 411 27.93 10.27 -4.98
CA THR A 411 27.35 10.20 -3.63
C THR A 411 26.25 9.15 -3.56
N LEU A 412 25.22 9.29 -4.39
CA LEU A 412 24.07 8.39 -4.44
C LEU A 412 23.45 8.41 -5.83
N VAL A 413 23.21 7.22 -6.39
CA VAL A 413 22.40 6.98 -7.58
C VAL A 413 21.39 5.87 -7.28
N ILE A 414 20.39 5.72 -8.12
CA ILE A 414 19.40 4.66 -8.03
C ILE A 414 19.54 3.74 -9.23
N ASN A 415 19.71 2.46 -8.96
CA ASN A 415 19.64 1.41 -9.96
C ASN A 415 18.19 0.91 -10.01
N HIS A 416 17.53 1.11 -11.15
CA HIS A 416 16.16 0.69 -11.38
C HIS A 416 16.16 -0.52 -12.32
N TYR A 417 15.86 -1.69 -11.76
CA TYR A 417 15.75 -2.97 -12.48
C TYR A 417 14.40 -3.08 -13.20
N LYS A 418 14.17 -2.11 -14.09
CA LYS A 418 12.93 -1.92 -14.84
C LYS A 418 12.72 -2.97 -15.93
N TYR A 419 13.77 -3.27 -16.69
CA TYR A 419 13.73 -4.18 -17.83
C TYR A 419 14.40 -5.50 -17.50
N GLN A 420 13.76 -6.27 -16.63
CA GLN A 420 14.22 -7.62 -16.26
C GLN A 420 13.95 -8.62 -17.40
N VAL A 421 14.28 -9.90 -17.17
CA VAL A 421 13.95 -10.98 -18.11
C VAL A 421 12.47 -10.99 -18.46
N TRP A 422 12.15 -11.46 -19.66
CA TRP A 422 10.83 -11.31 -20.27
C TRP A 422 9.70 -11.82 -19.38
N ASP A 423 9.90 -12.94 -18.70
CA ASP A 423 8.88 -13.54 -17.83
C ASP A 423 8.48 -12.66 -16.65
N VAL A 424 9.40 -11.84 -16.14
CA VAL A 424 9.08 -10.83 -15.11
C VAL A 424 8.49 -9.60 -15.76
N PHE A 425 9.12 -9.11 -16.84
CA PHE A 425 8.71 -7.88 -17.49
C PHE A 425 7.28 -7.96 -18.03
N LYS A 426 6.88 -9.11 -18.60
CA LYS A 426 5.52 -9.33 -19.13
C LYS A 426 4.45 -9.19 -18.05
N GLU A 427 4.71 -9.64 -16.82
CA GLU A 427 3.77 -9.49 -15.69
C GLU A 427 3.53 -8.01 -15.37
N LYS A 428 4.60 -7.19 -15.33
CA LYS A 428 4.49 -5.73 -15.17
C LYS A 428 3.83 -5.07 -16.39
N PHE A 429 4.14 -5.55 -17.60
CA PHE A 429 3.62 -5.04 -18.86
C PHE A 429 2.09 -5.20 -18.99
N PHE A 430 1.55 -6.37 -18.67
CA PHE A 430 0.10 -6.61 -18.67
C PHE A 430 -0.65 -5.71 -17.68
N ARG A 431 -0.01 -5.34 -16.57
CA ARG A 431 -0.65 -4.64 -15.45
C ARG A 431 -0.59 -3.12 -15.53
N ARG A 432 0.36 -2.51 -16.27
CA ARG A 432 0.41 -1.05 -16.48
C ARG A 432 -0.84 -0.47 -17.18
N VAL A 433 -1.70 -1.30 -17.77
CA VAL A 433 -3.05 -0.92 -18.24
C VAL A 433 -3.95 -0.41 -17.10
N ALA A 434 -3.69 -0.87 -15.86
CA ALA A 434 -4.49 -0.52 -14.70
C ALA A 434 -3.99 0.74 -13.96
N THR A 435 -2.75 1.19 -14.17
CA THR A 435 -2.12 2.31 -13.46
C THR A 435 -1.72 3.43 -14.41
N TYR A 436 -2.58 4.43 -14.58
CA TYR A 436 -2.38 5.74 -15.26
C TYR A 436 -1.73 5.80 -16.66
N VAL A 437 -1.33 4.68 -17.25
CA VAL A 437 -0.80 4.61 -18.63
C VAL A 437 -1.95 4.22 -19.56
N VAL A 438 -2.05 4.91 -20.70
CA VAL A 438 -3.00 4.61 -21.78
C VAL A 438 -2.97 3.11 -22.09
N ASP A 439 -4.13 2.49 -22.27
CA ASP A 439 -4.25 1.08 -22.63
C ASP A 439 -3.24 0.73 -23.73
N TRP A 440 -2.38 -0.28 -23.52
CA TRP A 440 -1.37 -0.61 -24.51
C TRP A 440 -1.97 -1.23 -25.77
N GLN A 441 -3.22 -1.73 -25.72
CA GLN A 441 -3.97 -2.11 -26.92
C GLN A 441 -4.36 -0.89 -27.76
N ASP A 442 -4.31 0.31 -27.17
CA ASP A 442 -4.49 1.56 -27.89
C ASP A 442 -3.25 1.86 -28.74
N THR A 443 -3.47 2.06 -30.03
CA THR A 443 -2.43 2.41 -31.01
C THR A 443 -2.04 3.89 -30.92
N GLN A 444 -2.77 4.69 -30.14
CA GLN A 444 -2.39 6.07 -29.85
C GLN A 444 -1.21 6.11 -28.85
N ASN A 445 -0.19 6.92 -29.14
CA ASN A 445 0.99 7.15 -28.28
C ASN A 445 2.02 6.01 -28.14
N VAL A 446 2.20 5.17 -29.18
CA VAL A 446 3.25 4.12 -29.24
C VAL A 446 4.67 4.67 -28.97
N GLY A 447 4.93 5.95 -29.28
CA GLY A 447 6.21 6.63 -29.04
C GLY A 447 6.35 7.35 -27.69
N SER A 448 5.41 7.21 -26.74
CA SER A 448 5.55 7.85 -25.42
C SER A 448 6.72 7.25 -24.64
N LYS A 449 7.43 8.09 -23.88
CA LYS A 449 8.46 7.66 -22.91
C LYS A 449 7.92 6.74 -21.81
N ASP A 450 6.60 6.68 -21.65
CA ASP A 450 5.92 5.82 -20.67
C ASP A 450 5.79 4.36 -21.16
N ARG A 451 5.99 4.11 -22.47
CA ARG A 451 6.04 2.77 -23.06
C ARG A 451 7.48 2.25 -23.10
N ALA A 452 7.61 0.93 -23.04
CA ALA A 452 8.91 0.31 -23.23
C ALA A 452 9.35 0.49 -24.70
N PRO A 453 10.52 1.10 -24.97
CA PRO A 453 10.95 1.39 -26.33
C PRO A 453 10.98 0.15 -27.22
N GLY A 454 10.40 0.26 -28.42
CA GLY A 454 10.44 -0.81 -29.42
C GLY A 454 9.58 -2.04 -29.10
N LEU A 455 8.66 -1.95 -28.13
CA LEU A 455 7.61 -2.95 -27.90
C LEU A 455 6.30 -2.50 -28.55
N GLY A 456 5.69 -3.42 -29.31
CA GLY A 456 4.38 -3.21 -29.91
C GLY A 456 3.24 -3.37 -28.90
N THR A 457 2.02 -3.55 -29.40
CA THR A 457 0.81 -3.70 -28.61
C THR A 457 0.47 -5.18 -28.38
N ARG A 458 1.44 -6.07 -28.23
CA ARG A 458 1.19 -7.49 -27.89
C ARG A 458 2.30 -7.96 -26.96
N ALA A 459 1.95 -8.79 -25.97
CA ALA A 459 2.91 -9.42 -25.08
C ALA A 459 3.61 -10.62 -25.76
N VAL A 460 4.36 -10.33 -26.82
CA VAL A 460 5.22 -11.30 -27.51
C VAL A 460 6.66 -10.91 -27.22
N GLU A 461 7.47 -11.86 -26.75
CA GLU A 461 8.88 -11.64 -26.46
C GLU A 461 9.63 -11.26 -27.73
N PRO A 462 10.30 -10.10 -27.77
CA PRO A 462 11.21 -9.78 -28.86
C PRO A 462 12.39 -10.76 -28.89
N PRO A 463 12.84 -11.24 -30.08
CA PRO A 463 13.98 -12.17 -30.17
C PRO A 463 15.28 -11.64 -29.56
N ASP A 464 15.42 -10.32 -29.50
CA ASP A 464 16.58 -9.60 -28.95
C ASP A 464 16.36 -9.10 -27.51
N TRP A 465 15.26 -9.48 -26.83
CA TRP A 465 14.91 -8.93 -25.51
C TRP A 465 16.06 -9.02 -24.49
N SER A 466 16.73 -10.18 -24.42
CA SER A 466 17.81 -10.43 -23.45
C SER A 466 18.98 -9.45 -23.60
N THR A 467 19.20 -8.86 -24.76
CA THR A 467 20.30 -7.92 -25.04
C THR A 467 19.85 -6.46 -25.13
N ARG A 468 18.56 -6.17 -24.99
CA ARG A 468 18.05 -4.78 -24.99
C ARG A 468 18.45 -4.01 -23.74
N PHE A 469 18.45 -2.69 -23.87
CA PHE A 469 18.72 -1.74 -22.77
C PHE A 469 20.10 -1.91 -22.11
N CYS A 470 21.07 -2.46 -22.85
CA CYS A 470 22.44 -2.71 -22.43
C CYS A 470 23.43 -1.77 -23.15
N GLU A 471 23.30 -0.46 -22.98
CA GLU A 471 24.20 0.53 -23.62
C GLU A 471 25.51 0.71 -22.83
N VAL A 472 25.43 0.60 -21.51
CA VAL A 472 26.56 0.74 -20.58
C VAL A 472 26.65 -0.51 -19.73
N ASN A 473 27.86 -1.08 -19.64
CA ASN A 473 28.18 -2.09 -18.63
C ASN A 473 28.42 -1.40 -17.29
N ASP A 474 27.60 -1.71 -16.29
CA ASP A 474 27.58 -1.10 -14.97
C ASP A 474 27.52 -2.18 -13.89
N THR A 475 28.68 -2.46 -13.30
CA THR A 475 28.86 -3.51 -12.30
C THR A 475 29.00 -2.96 -10.88
N GLY A 476 28.91 -1.64 -10.69
CA GLY A 476 29.28 -0.99 -9.43
C GLY A 476 28.51 -1.52 -8.23
N LEU A 477 27.18 -1.68 -8.36
CA LEU A 477 26.37 -2.25 -7.28
C LEU A 477 26.61 -3.75 -7.09
N ARG A 478 26.77 -4.52 -8.18
CA ARG A 478 27.10 -5.96 -8.10
C ARG A 478 28.39 -6.16 -7.31
N ASP A 479 29.45 -5.46 -7.71
CA ASP A 479 30.78 -5.68 -7.15
C ASP A 479 30.78 -5.33 -5.66
N ARG A 480 30.09 -4.25 -5.26
CA ARG A 480 29.91 -3.88 -3.85
C ARG A 480 29.07 -4.89 -3.07
N VAL A 481 28.02 -5.44 -3.67
CA VAL A 481 27.18 -6.47 -3.04
C VAL A 481 28.00 -7.75 -2.80
N LEU A 482 28.72 -8.21 -3.82
CA LEU A 482 29.55 -9.40 -3.71
C LEU A 482 30.67 -9.23 -2.67
N GLU A 483 31.26 -8.04 -2.57
CA GLU A 483 32.29 -7.75 -1.57
C GLU A 483 31.74 -7.74 -0.13
N ASN A 484 30.57 -7.12 0.10
CA ASN A 484 30.11 -6.81 1.46
C ASN A 484 29.06 -7.78 2.02
N PHE A 485 28.40 -8.58 1.17
CA PHE A 485 27.27 -9.42 1.59
C PHE A 485 27.52 -10.91 1.39
N THR A 486 28.52 -11.32 0.61
CA THR A 486 28.79 -12.74 0.38
C THR A 486 29.29 -13.38 1.67
N ASP A 487 28.61 -14.42 2.12
CA ASP A 487 29.06 -15.19 3.27
C ASP A 487 30.37 -15.92 2.94
N PRO A 488 31.47 -15.70 3.68
CA PRO A 488 32.77 -16.28 3.33
C PRO A 488 32.81 -17.81 3.41
N GLY A 489 31.91 -18.45 4.17
CA GLY A 489 31.88 -19.89 4.34
C GLY A 489 31.08 -20.62 3.26
N THR A 490 29.96 -20.04 2.85
CA THR A 490 28.98 -20.65 1.94
C THR A 490 29.00 -20.06 0.54
N LEU A 491 29.61 -18.88 0.36
CA LEU A 491 29.61 -18.08 -0.87
C LEU A 491 28.21 -17.66 -1.34
N PHE A 492 27.21 -17.72 -0.46
CA PHE A 492 25.85 -17.27 -0.75
C PHE A 492 25.59 -15.87 -0.19
N LEU A 493 24.69 -15.16 -0.86
CA LEU A 493 24.15 -13.90 -0.37
C LEU A 493 23.00 -14.16 0.63
N PRO A 494 22.75 -13.23 1.57
CA PRO A 494 21.81 -13.46 2.67
C PRO A 494 20.38 -13.76 2.22
N TRP A 495 19.96 -13.19 1.09
CA TRP A 495 18.64 -13.43 0.52
C TRP A 495 18.51 -14.80 -0.16
N GLN A 496 19.60 -15.42 -0.60
CA GLN A 496 19.59 -16.74 -1.26
C GLN A 496 19.28 -17.89 -0.28
N ALA A 497 19.65 -17.74 1.00
CA ALA A 497 19.66 -18.81 2.00
C ALA A 497 18.28 -19.34 2.46
N ALA A 498 17.16 -18.93 1.83
CA ALA A 498 15.81 -19.42 2.16
C ALA A 498 15.19 -20.35 1.09
N ILE A 499 15.89 -20.66 0.00
CA ILE A 499 15.36 -21.56 -1.04
C ILE A 499 15.56 -23.05 -0.66
N SER A 500 16.27 -23.36 0.45
CA SER A 500 16.76 -24.70 0.75
C SER A 500 16.54 -25.17 2.20
N ASN A 501 15.32 -25.08 2.74
CA ASN A 501 14.97 -25.93 3.89
C ASN A 501 13.47 -26.22 4.08
N PRO A 502 12.89 -27.19 3.32
CA PRO A 502 11.51 -27.64 3.52
C PRO A 502 11.27 -28.31 4.89
N ASP A 503 12.33 -28.73 5.59
CA ASP A 503 12.21 -29.47 6.86
C ASP A 503 12.09 -28.59 8.10
N LYS A 504 12.32 -27.27 8.00
CA LYS A 504 12.07 -26.33 9.11
C LYS A 504 10.62 -25.83 9.19
N GLU A 505 9.86 -25.89 8.09
CA GLU A 505 8.43 -25.52 8.08
C GLU A 505 7.55 -26.53 8.84
N LYS A 506 7.91 -27.82 8.83
CA LYS A 506 7.18 -28.85 9.59
C LYS A 506 7.32 -28.71 11.11
N GLY A 507 8.34 -28.00 11.59
CA GLY A 507 8.56 -27.75 13.02
C GLY A 507 7.67 -26.66 13.62
N SER A 508 7.15 -25.73 12.81
CA SER A 508 6.36 -24.59 13.31
C SER A 508 4.90 -24.96 13.60
N SER A 509 4.30 -25.88 12.83
CA SER A 509 2.93 -26.36 13.08
C SER A 509 2.85 -27.23 14.35
N SER A 510 3.94 -27.95 14.67
CA SER A 510 4.10 -28.75 15.88
C SER A 510 4.25 -27.88 17.14
N ARG A 511 5.05 -26.80 17.08
CA ARG A 511 5.22 -25.86 18.20
C ARG A 511 3.97 -25.03 18.48
N ARG A 512 3.17 -24.67 17.46
CA ARG A 512 1.85 -24.02 17.65
C ARG A 512 0.86 -24.91 18.42
N ARG A 513 0.90 -26.24 18.24
CA ARG A 513 0.04 -27.18 19.00
C ARG A 513 0.49 -27.44 20.43
N GLN A 514 1.78 -27.27 20.75
CA GLN A 514 2.27 -27.49 22.12
C GLN A 514 2.14 -26.27 23.02
N LEU A 515 2.24 -25.05 22.49
CA LEU A 515 2.08 -23.84 23.30
C LEU A 515 0.61 -23.59 23.68
N SER A 516 -0.35 -23.90 22.81
CA SER A 516 -1.78 -23.77 23.13
C SER A 516 -2.27 -24.75 24.21
N VAL A 517 -1.69 -25.96 24.26
CA VAL A 517 -2.08 -27.00 25.24
C VAL A 517 -1.47 -26.76 26.63
N VAL A 518 -0.38 -25.99 26.73
CA VAL A 518 0.28 -25.69 28.02
C VAL A 518 -0.37 -24.50 28.72
N GLU A 519 -0.96 -23.54 27.99
CA GLU A 519 -1.72 -22.43 28.58
C GLU A 519 -3.10 -22.84 29.11
N GLU A 520 -3.82 -23.75 28.45
CA GLU A 520 -5.11 -24.28 28.95
C GLU A 520 -4.99 -25.10 30.24
N ARG A 521 -3.82 -25.72 30.50
CA ARG A 521 -3.61 -26.48 31.75
C ARG A 521 -3.25 -25.62 32.96
N LYS A 522 -2.87 -24.36 32.78
CA LYS A 522 -2.51 -23.46 33.90
C LYS A 522 -3.69 -22.66 34.45
N THR A 523 -4.81 -22.55 33.72
CA THR A 523 -6.02 -21.83 34.16
C THR A 523 -7.08 -22.74 34.83
N SER A 524 -6.87 -24.05 34.88
CA SER A 524 -7.75 -25.01 35.59
C SER A 524 -7.32 -25.33 37.03
N ARG A 525 -6.22 -24.75 37.53
CA ARG A 525 -5.80 -24.85 38.94
C ARG A 525 -5.41 -23.49 39.49
N ARG A 526 -6.42 -22.67 39.80
CA ARG A 526 -6.39 -21.71 40.91
C ARG A 526 -7.80 -21.27 41.28
#